data_AF-A0A7W0X2D1-F1
#
_entry.id   AF-A0A7W0X2D1-F1
#
_cell.length_a   1.000
_cell.length_b   1.000
_cell.length_c   1.000
_cell.angle_alpha   90.00
_cell.angle_beta   90.00
_cell.angle_gamma   90.00
#
_symmetry.space_group_name_H-M   'P 1'
#
loop_
_entity.id
_entity.type
_entity.pdbx_description
1 polymer ?
#
loop_
_entity_poly.entity_id
_entity_poly.type
_entity_poly.pdbx_seq_one_letter_code
_entity_poly.pdbx_strand_id
1 'polypeptide(L)'
;MQMVVAPTQTASSVPSRDLIMGEPGSPVTSGDPRFAQYKVIRRNGSVVAFEPSKITIAMTKAFLAINGGQGAASARVRDEVTKLTEAVVAALLKRKPDGGAIHIEEIQDQVELALMRGGEHEVARAYVLYREKRSQERAQQKNKSTGKPADVALTVTDKGVAKPLDLARLTTLVKTSCAGLADVE
;
A
#
# COMPACT_ATOMS: atom_id res chain seq x y z
N MET A 1 -57.81 28.67 -41.08
CA MET A 1 -56.67 29.38 -40.47
C MET A 1 -56.07 28.46 -39.43
N GLN A 2 -54.84 28.00 -39.67
CA GLN A 2 -53.95 27.21 -38.78
C GLN A 2 -54.45 25.88 -38.18
N MET A 3 -53.90 24.79 -38.71
CA MET A 3 -53.51 23.62 -37.92
C MET A 3 -52.14 23.16 -38.40
N VAL A 4 -51.18 23.17 -37.47
CA VAL A 4 -49.77 22.84 -37.66
C VAL A 4 -49.62 21.34 -37.48
N VAL A 5 -49.02 20.64 -38.44
CA VAL A 5 -48.63 19.23 -38.31
C VAL A 5 -47.20 19.10 -38.82
N ALA A 6 -46.30 18.69 -37.93
CA ALA A 6 -44.90 18.38 -38.20
C ALA A 6 -44.74 17.02 -38.88
N PRO A 7 -43.74 16.82 -39.74
CA PRO A 7 -43.24 15.49 -40.04
C PRO A 7 -41.94 15.19 -39.29
N THR A 8 -42.00 14.08 -38.56
CA THR A 8 -40.92 13.30 -37.94
C THR A 8 -39.87 12.91 -38.98
N GLN A 9 -38.59 13.18 -38.73
CA GLN A 9 -37.48 12.55 -39.47
C GLN A 9 -36.90 11.38 -38.67
N THR A 10 -36.94 10.21 -39.29
CA THR A 10 -36.34 8.95 -38.86
C THR A 10 -34.84 8.90 -39.19
N ALA A 11 -34.14 8.12 -38.37
CA ALA A 11 -32.70 8.05 -38.24
C ALA A 11 -31.93 7.46 -39.44
N SER A 12 -30.67 7.88 -39.58
CA SER A 12 -29.57 6.98 -39.97
C SER A 12 -28.25 7.57 -39.49
N SER A 13 -27.75 7.10 -38.33
CA SER A 13 -26.40 7.41 -37.84
C SER A 13 -25.56 6.15 -37.90
N VAL A 14 -24.69 6.07 -38.90
CA VAL A 14 -23.64 5.06 -39.03
C VAL A 14 -22.61 5.32 -37.91
N PRO A 15 -22.23 4.34 -37.07
CA PRO A 15 -21.16 4.56 -36.11
C PRO A 15 -19.80 4.46 -36.85
N SER A 16 -19.09 5.58 -36.92
CA SER A 16 -17.69 5.59 -37.34
C SER A 16 -16.87 4.77 -36.35
N ARG A 17 -16.20 3.78 -36.90
CA ARG A 17 -15.36 2.81 -36.20
C ARG A 17 -14.00 3.47 -35.98
N ASP A 18 -13.86 4.22 -34.88
CA ASP A 18 -12.59 4.81 -34.50
C ASP A 18 -11.59 3.70 -34.16
N LEU A 19 -10.57 3.62 -35.00
CA LEU A 19 -9.35 2.86 -34.83
C LEU A 19 -8.62 3.37 -33.58
N ILE A 20 -8.76 2.68 -32.46
CA ILE A 20 -7.90 2.87 -31.29
C ILE A 20 -6.56 2.20 -31.59
N MET A 21 -5.65 2.97 -32.15
CA MET A 21 -4.23 2.67 -32.15
C MET A 21 -3.71 2.96 -30.75
N GLY A 22 -3.29 1.91 -30.03
CA GLY A 22 -2.81 2.03 -28.66
C GLY A 22 -1.55 2.89 -28.57
N GLU A 23 -1.65 4.02 -27.87
CA GLU A 23 -0.48 4.79 -27.42
C GLU A 23 0.20 4.07 -26.25
N PRO A 24 1.54 3.86 -26.28
CA PRO A 24 2.30 3.50 -25.10
C PRO A 24 2.56 4.77 -24.27
N GLY A 25 2.12 4.80 -23.02
CA GLY A 25 2.47 5.88 -22.08
C GLY A 25 1.32 6.56 -21.34
N SER A 26 0.11 5.99 -21.30
CA SER A 26 -0.93 6.55 -20.44
C SER A 26 -0.62 6.29 -18.95
N PRO A 27 -0.52 7.33 -18.10
CA PRO A 27 -0.26 7.14 -16.68
C PRO A 27 -1.42 6.36 -16.07
N VAL A 28 -1.08 5.24 -15.44
CA VAL A 28 -2.03 4.30 -14.84
C VAL A 28 -2.89 5.06 -13.82
N THR A 29 -4.10 5.43 -14.24
CA THR A 29 -5.02 6.27 -13.46
C THR A 29 -5.66 5.40 -12.37
N SER A 30 -5.73 5.93 -11.15
CA SER A 30 -6.41 5.28 -10.03
C SER A 30 -7.89 5.09 -10.39
N GLY A 31 -8.33 3.84 -10.55
CA GLY A 31 -9.72 3.50 -10.90
C GLY A 31 -9.92 2.76 -12.22
N ASP A 32 -8.85 2.32 -12.89
CA ASP A 32 -8.97 1.51 -14.11
C ASP A 32 -9.75 0.20 -13.83
N PRO A 33 -10.88 -0.04 -14.51
CA PRO A 33 -11.77 -1.19 -14.25
C PRO A 33 -11.08 -2.53 -14.48
N ARG A 34 -9.97 -2.58 -15.24
CA ARG A 34 -9.16 -3.79 -15.44
C ARG A 34 -8.57 -4.32 -14.13
N PHE A 35 -8.42 -3.47 -13.12
CA PHE A 35 -7.84 -3.84 -11.83
C PHE A 35 -8.89 -4.09 -10.73
N ALA A 36 -10.18 -3.95 -11.02
CA ALA A 36 -11.25 -4.04 -10.01
C ALA A 36 -11.30 -5.40 -9.30
N GLN A 37 -10.90 -6.48 -9.98
CA GLN A 37 -10.82 -7.84 -9.46
C GLN A 37 -9.56 -8.10 -8.59
N TYR A 38 -8.65 -7.14 -8.45
CA TYR A 38 -7.40 -7.30 -7.71
C TYR A 38 -7.43 -6.54 -6.39
N LYS A 39 -7.02 -7.21 -5.33
CA LYS A 39 -6.91 -6.64 -3.98
C LYS A 39 -5.51 -6.82 -3.43
N VAL A 40 -5.12 -5.95 -2.51
CA VAL A 40 -3.83 -6.01 -1.82
C VAL A 40 -4.04 -6.27 -0.34
N ILE A 41 -3.39 -7.31 0.17
CA ILE A 41 -3.31 -7.62 1.60
C ILE A 41 -2.08 -6.91 2.15
N ARG A 42 -2.29 -5.89 3.00
CA ARG A 42 -1.22 -5.14 3.68
C ARG A 42 -0.63 -5.96 4.84
N ARG A 43 0.55 -5.56 5.33
CA ARG A 43 1.23 -6.18 6.49
C ARG A 43 0.39 -6.27 7.78
N ASN A 44 -0.57 -5.37 7.95
CA ASN A 44 -1.48 -5.36 9.10
C ASN A 44 -2.75 -6.21 8.88
N GLY A 45 -2.84 -6.97 7.78
CA GLY A 45 -4.01 -7.78 7.43
C GLY A 45 -5.12 -7.03 6.70
N SER A 46 -5.10 -5.68 6.64
CA SER A 46 -6.16 -4.94 5.94
C SER A 46 -6.09 -5.19 4.43
N VAL A 47 -7.26 -5.35 3.81
CA VAL A 47 -7.43 -5.54 2.38
C VAL A 47 -7.82 -4.23 1.73
N VAL A 48 -7.10 -3.82 0.67
CA VAL A 48 -7.37 -2.60 -0.09
C VAL A 48 -7.41 -2.88 -1.59
N ALA A 49 -7.91 -1.94 -2.38
CA ALA A 49 -7.87 -2.06 -3.84
C ALA A 49 -6.43 -2.07 -4.36
N PHE A 50 -6.18 -2.80 -5.45
CA PHE A 50 -4.91 -2.74 -6.16
C PHE A 50 -4.83 -1.44 -6.96
N GLU A 51 -3.81 -0.63 -6.67
CA GLU A 51 -3.58 0.67 -7.32
C GLU A 51 -2.17 0.71 -7.89
N PRO A 52 -2.00 0.51 -9.22
CA PRO A 52 -0.69 0.60 -9.87
C PRO A 52 0.04 1.92 -9.64
N SER A 53 -0.71 3.02 -9.48
CA SER A 53 -0.16 4.35 -9.17
C SER A 53 0.68 4.36 -7.90
N LYS A 54 0.38 3.50 -6.91
CA LYS A 54 1.19 3.36 -5.69
C LYS A 54 2.56 2.75 -5.98
N ILE A 55 2.65 1.86 -6.97
CA ILE A 55 3.91 1.27 -7.45
C ILE A 55 4.74 2.37 -8.12
N THR A 56 4.14 3.10 -9.06
CA THR A 56 4.80 4.23 -9.75
C THR A 56 5.40 5.23 -8.75
N ILE A 57 4.61 5.67 -7.75
CA ILE A 57 5.08 6.62 -6.73
C ILE A 57 6.26 6.05 -5.94
N ALA A 58 6.22 4.77 -5.58
CA ALA A 58 7.31 4.14 -4.84
C ALA A 58 8.58 4.03 -5.69
N MET A 59 8.44 3.66 -6.96
CA MET A 59 9.55 3.63 -7.92
C MET A 59 10.14 5.02 -8.11
N THR A 60 9.32 6.05 -8.35
CA THR A 60 9.79 7.44 -8.47
C THR A 60 10.59 7.86 -7.24
N LYS A 61 10.13 7.55 -6.01
CA LYS A 61 10.89 7.89 -4.79
C LYS A 61 12.27 7.23 -4.73
N ALA A 62 12.39 5.99 -5.21
CA ALA A 62 13.67 5.30 -5.28
C ALA A 62 14.60 5.96 -6.31
N PHE A 63 14.10 6.27 -7.51
CA PHE A 63 14.86 6.99 -8.54
C PHE A 63 15.29 8.39 -8.08
N LEU A 64 14.42 9.11 -7.37
CA LEU A 64 14.73 10.44 -6.81
C LEU A 64 15.85 10.38 -5.77
N ALA A 65 15.92 9.30 -5.00
CA ALA A 65 16.93 9.12 -3.96
C ALA A 65 18.35 8.91 -4.52
N ILE A 66 18.48 8.35 -5.73
CA ILE A 66 19.77 8.14 -6.41
C ILE A 66 20.13 9.33 -7.30
N ASN A 67 19.20 9.80 -8.14
CA ASN A 67 19.52 10.73 -9.23
C ASN A 67 19.54 12.21 -8.82
N GLY A 68 19.15 12.55 -7.59
CA GLY A 68 19.28 13.89 -6.98
C GLY A 68 18.75 15.07 -7.83
N GLY A 69 17.60 15.64 -7.47
CA GLY A 69 17.17 17.00 -7.84
C GLY A 69 16.94 17.31 -9.34
N GLN A 70 18.00 17.33 -10.17
CA GLN A 70 17.99 17.82 -11.55
C GLN A 70 17.80 16.70 -12.60
N GLY A 71 18.40 15.52 -12.43
CA GLY A 71 18.17 14.36 -13.32
C GLY A 71 16.90 13.57 -12.98
N ALA A 72 16.39 13.80 -11.77
CA ALA A 72 15.39 12.99 -11.10
C ALA A 72 13.95 13.23 -11.64
N ALA A 73 13.70 14.38 -12.26
CA ALA A 73 12.44 14.72 -12.94
C ALA A 73 12.54 14.68 -14.48
N SER A 74 13.66 14.18 -15.02
CA SER A 74 13.85 14.09 -16.47
C SER A 74 12.75 13.24 -17.12
N ALA A 75 12.41 13.55 -18.37
CA ALA A 75 11.45 12.75 -19.14
C ALA A 75 11.89 11.28 -19.23
N ARG A 76 13.19 11.06 -19.45
CA ARG A 76 13.78 9.72 -19.49
C ARG A 76 13.51 8.90 -18.22
N VAL A 77 13.72 9.47 -17.04
CA VAL A 77 13.46 8.75 -15.77
C VAL A 77 11.98 8.46 -15.60
N ARG A 78 11.09 9.37 -16.01
CA ARG A 78 9.64 9.13 -15.98
C ARG A 78 9.23 8.00 -16.92
N ASP A 79 9.78 7.95 -18.12
CA ASP A 79 9.52 6.89 -19.09
C ASP A 79 10.01 5.54 -18.57
N GLU A 80 11.18 5.52 -17.94
CA GLU A 80 11.77 4.32 -17.34
C GLU A 80 10.96 3.80 -16.16
N VAL A 81 10.55 4.68 -15.24
CA VAL A 81 9.64 4.33 -14.14
C VAL A 81 8.32 3.78 -14.67
N THR A 82 7.77 4.36 -15.75
CA THR A 82 6.52 3.92 -16.36
C THR A 82 6.68 2.50 -16.93
N LYS A 83 7.72 2.26 -17.74
CA LYS A 83 8.02 0.93 -18.31
C LYS A 83 8.21 -0.14 -17.23
N LEU A 84 8.96 0.19 -16.18
CA LEU A 84 9.18 -0.75 -15.07
C LEU A 84 7.89 -1.02 -14.29
N THR A 85 7.06 0.01 -14.06
CA THR A 85 5.75 -0.16 -13.42
C THR A 85 4.87 -1.09 -14.24
N GLU A 86 4.78 -0.87 -15.56
CA GLU A 86 4.00 -1.71 -16.46
C GLU A 86 4.49 -3.17 -16.44
N ALA A 87 5.80 -3.38 -16.43
CA ALA A 87 6.39 -4.72 -16.32
C ALA A 87 6.00 -5.42 -15.01
N VAL A 88 6.02 -4.71 -13.88
CA VAL A 88 5.60 -5.22 -12.57
C VAL A 88 4.12 -5.59 -12.60
N VAL A 89 3.26 -4.69 -13.09
CA VAL A 89 1.81 -4.92 -13.18
C VAL A 89 1.52 -6.13 -14.07
N ALA A 90 2.14 -6.21 -15.25
CA ALA A 90 1.98 -7.34 -16.16
C ALA A 90 2.40 -8.67 -15.51
N ALA A 91 3.52 -8.68 -14.76
CA ALA A 91 3.98 -9.87 -14.05
C ALA A 91 3.00 -10.33 -12.94
N LEU A 92 2.45 -9.38 -12.19
CA LEU A 92 1.46 -9.66 -11.14
C LEU A 92 0.16 -10.21 -11.72
N LEU A 93 -0.37 -9.58 -12.77
CA LEU A 93 -1.60 -10.00 -13.45
C LEU A 93 -1.44 -11.38 -14.10
N LYS A 94 -0.29 -11.65 -14.72
CA LYS A 94 0.00 -12.96 -15.33
C LYS A 94 -0.01 -14.11 -14.30
N ARG A 95 0.39 -13.83 -13.06
CA ARG A 95 0.36 -14.83 -11.97
C ARG A 95 -1.05 -15.10 -11.44
N LYS A 96 -1.98 -14.16 -11.62
CA LYS A 96 -3.38 -14.25 -11.15
C LYS A 96 -4.37 -13.78 -12.22
N PRO A 97 -4.56 -14.56 -13.30
CA PRO A 97 -5.40 -14.15 -14.43
C PRO A 97 -6.85 -13.88 -14.03
N ASP A 98 -7.38 -14.64 -13.06
CA ASP A 98 -8.75 -14.50 -12.56
C ASP A 98 -8.91 -13.40 -11.49
N GLY A 99 -7.83 -12.68 -11.17
CA GLY A 99 -7.82 -11.72 -10.06
C GLY A 99 -7.54 -12.33 -8.71
N GLY A 100 -7.92 -11.62 -7.65
CA GLY A 100 -7.78 -12.06 -6.27
C GLY A 100 -6.85 -11.18 -5.43
N ALA A 101 -6.50 -11.70 -4.25
CA ALA A 101 -5.74 -10.96 -3.25
C ALA A 101 -4.23 -11.20 -3.40
N ILE A 102 -3.45 -10.14 -3.53
CA ILE A 102 -2.00 -10.14 -3.66
C ILE A 102 -1.40 -9.64 -2.33
N HIS A 103 -0.43 -10.35 -1.78
CA HIS A 103 0.27 -9.86 -0.60
C HIS A 103 1.18 -8.68 -0.97
N ILE A 104 1.25 -7.66 -0.11
CA ILE A 104 2.10 -6.49 -0.38
C ILE A 104 3.59 -6.84 -0.50
N GLU A 105 4.04 -7.95 0.08
CA GLU A 105 5.42 -8.44 -0.12
C GLU A 105 5.63 -8.96 -1.54
N GLU A 106 4.65 -9.67 -2.13
CA GLU A 106 4.75 -10.15 -3.51
C GLU A 106 4.88 -8.99 -4.51
N ILE A 107 4.19 -7.86 -4.25
CA ILE A 107 4.35 -6.64 -5.05
C ILE A 107 5.77 -6.08 -4.90
N GLN A 108 6.31 -6.05 -3.68
CA GLN A 108 7.68 -5.57 -3.45
C GLN A 108 8.71 -6.45 -4.16
N ASP A 109 8.57 -7.76 -4.09
CA ASP A 109 9.46 -8.72 -4.75
C ASP A 109 9.44 -8.51 -6.27
N GLN A 110 8.26 -8.26 -6.87
CA GLN A 110 8.17 -7.95 -8.30
C GLN A 110 8.83 -6.62 -8.65
N VAL A 111 8.73 -5.59 -7.80
CA VAL A 111 9.40 -4.30 -8.01
C VAL A 111 10.92 -4.47 -7.97
N GLU A 112 11.44 -5.18 -6.97
CA GLU A 112 12.89 -5.46 -6.86
C GLU A 112 13.39 -6.26 -8.05
N LEU A 113 12.65 -7.30 -8.47
CA LEU A 113 13.00 -8.10 -9.63
C LEU A 113 12.98 -7.27 -10.92
N ALA A 114 12.00 -6.38 -11.10
CA ALA A 114 11.93 -5.51 -12.27
C ALA A 114 13.11 -4.53 -12.31
N LEU A 115 13.47 -3.92 -11.18
CA LEU A 115 14.64 -3.04 -11.09
C LEU A 115 15.95 -3.79 -11.41
N MET A 116 16.12 -5.00 -10.86
CA MET A 116 17.30 -5.83 -11.15
C MET A 116 17.38 -6.23 -12.63
N ARG A 117 16.26 -6.59 -13.26
CA ARG A 117 16.21 -6.92 -14.70
C ARG A 117 16.43 -5.71 -15.60
N GLY A 118 16.03 -4.52 -15.14
CA GLY A 118 16.31 -3.26 -15.82
C GLY A 118 17.76 -2.79 -15.72
N GLY A 119 18.59 -3.46 -14.91
CA GLY A 119 19.97 -3.03 -14.63
C GLY A 119 20.07 -1.89 -13.61
N GLU A 120 18.94 -1.50 -13.01
CA GLU A 120 18.81 -0.38 -12.08
C GLU A 120 19.19 -0.80 -10.64
N HIS A 121 20.41 -1.33 -10.48
CA HIS A 121 20.88 -1.92 -9.23
C HIS A 121 20.98 -0.90 -8.10
N GLU A 122 21.40 0.33 -8.41
CA GLU A 122 21.50 1.39 -7.40
C GLU A 122 20.13 1.82 -6.89
N VAL A 123 19.16 1.92 -7.81
CA VAL A 123 17.77 2.23 -7.49
C VAL A 123 17.12 1.09 -6.70
N ALA A 124 17.42 -0.18 -7.03
CA ALA A 124 16.96 -1.33 -6.24
C ALA A 124 17.43 -1.24 -4.78
N ARG A 125 18.71 -0.91 -4.54
CA ARG A 125 19.25 -0.70 -3.18
C ARG A 125 18.53 0.46 -2.48
N ALA A 126 18.35 1.59 -3.16
CA ALA A 126 17.61 2.73 -2.62
C ALA A 126 16.15 2.40 -2.29
N TYR A 127 15.50 1.58 -3.11
CA TYR A 127 14.13 1.09 -2.88
C TYR A 127 14.06 0.24 -1.60
N VAL A 128 15.00 -0.70 -1.41
CA VAL A 128 15.07 -1.53 -0.19
C VAL A 128 15.25 -0.66 1.05
N LEU A 129 16.16 0.31 1.01
CA LEU A 129 16.37 1.26 2.11
C LEU A 129 15.13 2.12 2.37
N TYR A 130 14.45 2.58 1.31
CA TYR A 130 13.22 3.37 1.43
C TYR A 130 12.08 2.58 2.10
N ARG A 131 11.85 1.31 1.70
CA ARG A 131 10.79 0.49 2.32
C ARG A 131 11.08 0.20 3.79
N GLU A 132 12.35 0.05 4.16
CA GLU A 132 12.76 -0.23 5.53
C GLU A 132 12.53 1.00 6.40
N LYS A 133 12.97 2.19 5.94
CA LYS A 133 12.66 3.47 6.58
C LYS A 133 11.15 3.66 6.78
N ARG A 134 10.33 3.34 5.78
CA ARG A 134 8.85 3.39 5.90
C ARG A 134 8.26 2.34 6.84
N SER A 135 8.94 1.20 7.01
CA SER A 135 8.58 0.19 8.01
C SER A 135 8.82 0.75 9.42
N GLN A 136 10.00 1.33 9.64
CA GLN A 136 10.40 1.94 10.91
C GLN A 136 9.52 3.14 11.29
N GLU A 137 9.24 4.04 10.35
CA GLU A 137 8.34 5.19 10.57
C GLU A 137 6.95 4.74 11.06
N ARG A 138 6.40 3.67 10.47
CA ARG A 138 5.12 3.10 10.89
C ARG A 138 5.19 2.44 12.26
N ALA A 139 6.29 1.76 12.59
CA ALA A 139 6.50 1.18 13.91
C ALA A 139 6.56 2.27 15.00
N GLN A 140 7.28 3.36 14.73
CA GLN A 140 7.35 4.52 15.62
C GLN A 140 5.98 5.21 15.77
N GLN A 141 5.21 5.32 14.69
CA GLN A 141 3.84 5.87 14.75
C GLN A 141 2.89 4.96 15.52
N LYS A 142 2.99 3.63 15.40
CA LYS A 142 2.24 2.69 16.25
C LYS A 142 2.56 2.92 17.73
N ASN A 143 3.84 3.05 18.09
CA ASN A 143 4.25 3.30 19.48
C ASN A 143 3.77 4.65 20.03
N LYS A 144 3.61 5.67 19.16
CA LYS A 144 3.05 6.98 19.54
C LYS A 144 1.51 7.01 19.57
N SER A 145 0.84 6.13 18.82
CA SER A 145 -0.63 6.04 18.74
C SER A 145 -1.24 4.94 19.61
N THR A 146 -0.43 4.02 20.15
CA THR A 146 -0.69 3.41 21.45
C THR A 146 -0.50 4.48 22.51
N GLY A 147 -1.46 5.40 22.59
CA GLY A 147 -1.73 6.11 23.83
C GLY A 147 -1.76 5.07 24.94
N LYS A 148 -1.05 5.37 26.03
CA LYS A 148 -1.10 4.77 27.37
C LYS A 148 -2.03 3.54 27.39
N PRO A 149 -1.51 2.30 27.60
CA PRO A 149 -2.32 1.09 27.52
C PRO A 149 -3.64 1.42 28.19
N ALA A 150 -4.74 1.27 27.43
CA ALA A 150 -6.07 1.46 27.96
C ALA A 150 -6.05 0.79 29.32
N ASP A 151 -6.38 1.55 30.35
CA ASP A 151 -6.49 1.08 31.71
C ASP A 151 -7.60 0.03 31.68
N VAL A 152 -7.27 -1.18 31.21
CA VAL A 152 -8.10 -2.36 31.32
C VAL A 152 -8.02 -2.60 32.81
N ALA A 153 -8.94 -1.96 33.53
CA ALA A 153 -9.15 -2.17 34.94
C ALA A 153 -9.60 -3.62 35.09
N LEU A 154 -8.61 -4.52 35.07
CA LEU A 154 -8.75 -5.92 35.43
C LEU A 154 -9.43 -5.90 36.80
N THR A 155 -10.59 -6.52 36.91
CA THR A 155 -11.32 -6.59 38.17
C THR A 155 -11.03 -7.95 38.81
N VAL A 156 -10.72 -7.94 40.09
CA VAL A 156 -10.42 -9.13 40.89
C VAL A 156 -11.59 -9.37 41.83
N THR A 157 -12.02 -10.61 41.97
CA THR A 157 -13.07 -10.99 42.92
C THR A 157 -12.44 -11.30 44.28
N ASP A 158 -12.70 -10.45 45.27
CA ASP A 158 -12.29 -10.63 46.66
C ASP A 158 -13.52 -10.87 47.53
N LYS A 159 -13.64 -12.07 48.11
CA LYS A 159 -14.79 -12.51 48.92
C LYS A 159 -16.15 -12.29 48.25
N GLY A 160 -16.23 -12.53 46.93
CA GLY A 160 -17.45 -12.36 46.14
C GLY A 160 -17.72 -10.95 45.62
N VAL A 161 -16.87 -9.96 45.94
CA VAL A 161 -17.00 -8.58 45.45
C VAL A 161 -15.93 -8.28 44.41
N ALA A 162 -16.34 -7.82 43.22
CA ALA A 162 -15.42 -7.37 42.17
C ALA A 162 -14.82 -6.00 42.53
N LYS A 163 -13.49 -5.92 42.61
CA LYS A 163 -12.73 -4.68 42.86
C LYS A 163 -11.71 -4.46 41.75
N PRO A 164 -11.39 -3.21 41.36
CA PRO A 164 -10.35 -2.94 40.39
C PRO A 164 -8.98 -3.43 40.90
N LEU A 165 -8.18 -4.01 40.00
CA LEU A 165 -6.85 -4.52 40.28
C LEU A 165 -5.91 -3.35 40.59
N ASP A 166 -5.46 -3.29 41.84
CA ASP A 166 -4.45 -2.35 42.27
C ASP A 166 -3.05 -2.86 41.88
N LEU A 167 -2.57 -2.39 40.73
CA LEU A 167 -1.24 -2.72 40.21
C LEU A 167 -0.10 -2.18 41.10
N ALA A 168 -0.32 -1.07 41.82
CA ALA A 168 0.71 -0.51 42.69
C ALA A 168 0.95 -1.43 43.90
N ARG A 169 -0.12 -1.94 44.49
CA ARG A 169 -0.04 -2.95 45.54
C ARG A 169 0.57 -4.26 45.06
N LEU A 170 0.18 -4.75 43.88
CA LEU A 170 0.73 -6.00 43.31
C LEU A 170 2.24 -5.88 43.08
N THR A 171 2.69 -4.78 42.48
CA THR A 171 4.11 -4.54 42.18
C THR A 171 4.93 -4.44 43.47
N THR A 172 4.40 -3.77 44.49
CA THR A 172 5.06 -3.67 45.80
C THR A 172 5.17 -5.05 46.45
N LEU A 173 4.11 -5.85 46.42
CA LEU A 173 4.11 -7.20 46.95
C LEU A 173 5.14 -8.09 46.25
N VAL A 174 5.18 -8.09 44.92
CA VAL A 174 6.17 -8.87 44.14
C VAL A 174 7.59 -8.44 44.50
N LYS A 175 7.87 -7.14 44.56
CA LYS A 175 9.21 -6.63 44.94
C LYS A 175 9.59 -7.03 46.35
N THR A 176 8.69 -6.92 47.32
CA THR A 176 8.97 -7.32 48.71
C THR A 176 9.16 -8.82 48.83
N SER A 177 8.40 -9.63 48.09
CA SER A 177 8.54 -11.09 48.08
C SER A 177 9.82 -11.57 47.38
N CYS A 178 10.31 -10.82 46.39
CA CYS A 178 11.56 -11.12 45.70
C CYS A 178 12.79 -10.49 46.39
N ALA A 179 12.62 -9.67 47.43
CA ALA A 179 13.73 -9.05 48.13
C ALA A 179 14.56 -10.10 48.89
N GLY A 180 15.84 -10.24 48.52
CA GLY A 180 16.79 -11.15 49.16
C GLY A 180 16.98 -12.50 48.45
N LEU A 181 16.37 -12.70 47.29
CA LEU A 181 16.67 -13.84 46.41
C LEU A 181 17.78 -13.44 45.42
N ALA A 182 18.82 -14.27 45.32
CA ALA A 182 19.84 -14.12 44.28
C ALA A 182 19.24 -14.50 42.90
N ASP A 183 19.65 -13.79 41.84
CA ASP A 183 19.23 -13.97 40.44
C ASP A 183 17.79 -13.57 40.06
N VAL A 184 17.17 -12.63 40.79
CA VAL A 184 15.92 -11.96 40.36
C VAL A 184 16.12 -10.43 40.31
N GLU A 185 16.77 -9.96 39.25
CA GLU A 185 16.67 -8.59 38.73
C GLU A 185 16.02 -8.59 37.33
#